data_AF-A0A316QKC6-F1
#
_entry.id   AF-A0A316QKC6-F1
#
_cell.length_a   1.000
_cell.length_b   1.000
_cell.length_c   1.000
_cell.angle_alpha   90.00
_cell.angle_beta   90.00
_cell.angle_gamma   90.00
#
_symmetry.space_group_name_H-M   'P 1'
#
loop_
_entity.id
_entity.type
_entity.pdbx_description
1 polymer ?
#
loop_
_entity_poly.entity_id
_entity_poly.type
_entity_poly.pdbx_seq_one_letter_code
_entity_poly.pdbx_strand_id
1 'polypeptide(L)' 'MYECEIFEVPVEGVGAMYGIRCGDVYKLLSHDSDKVQRIIDKCNFYGGIDPIHLNDIIEDEMD' A
#
# COMPACT_ATOMS: atom_id res chain seq x y z
N MET A 1 -7.21 -13.58 -4.38
CA MET A 1 -7.17 -12.11 -4.40
C MET A 1 -7.50 -11.63 -3.01
N TYR A 2 -6.71 -10.69 -2.51
CA TYR A 2 -6.89 -10.12 -1.18
C TYR A 2 -7.19 -8.63 -1.33
N GLU A 3 -8.19 -8.16 -0.59
CA GLU A 3 -8.36 -6.72 -0.42
C GLU A 3 -7.18 -6.16 0.35
N CYS A 4 -6.80 -4.95 -0.03
CA CYS A 4 -5.71 -4.21 0.55
C CYS A 4 -6.24 -3.12 1.47
N GLU A 5 -5.56 -2.90 2.59
CA GLU A 5 -5.88 -1.89 3.57
C GLU A 5 -4.65 -1.02 3.86
N ILE A 6 -4.90 0.24 4.21
CA ILE A 6 -3.85 1.15 4.67
C ILE A 6 -3.55 0.87 6.14
N PHE A 7 -2.28 0.94 6.51
CA PHE A 7 -1.88 1.01 7.91
C PHE A 7 -0.87 2.13 8.12
N GLU A 8 -0.88 2.68 9.33
CA GLU A 8 0.02 3.74 9.76
C GLU A 8 0.99 3.20 10.82
N VAL A 9 2.26 3.58 10.70
CA VAL A 9 3.30 3.31 11.69
C VAL A 9 3.96 4.63 12.09
N PRO A 10 4.01 4.97 13.38
CA PRO A 10 4.77 6.12 13.85
C PRO A 10 6.28 5.83 13.75
N VAL A 11 7.03 6.77 13.16
CA VAL A 11 8.48 6.72 13.04
C VAL A 11 9.09 7.88 13.82
N GLU A 12 9.89 7.53 14.83
CA GLU A 12 10.52 8.50 15.73
C GLU A 12 11.41 9.48 14.94
N GLY A 13 11.21 10.79 15.17
CA GLY A 13 11.98 11.85 14.51
C GLY A 13 11.60 12.15 13.06
N VAL A 14 10.67 11.41 12.46
CA VAL A 14 10.26 11.61 11.04
C VAL A 14 8.75 11.85 10.90
N GLY A 15 7.93 11.25 11.75
CA GLY A 15 6.46 11.35 11.69
C GLY A 15 5.81 10.01 11.32
N ALA A 16 4.61 10.04 10.75
CA ALA A 16 3.92 8.83 10.32
C ALA A 16 4.48 8.30 8.99
N MET A 17 4.60 6.97 8.87
CA MET A 17 4.70 6.29 7.58
C MET A 17 3.48 5.43 7.35
N TYR A 18 3.05 5.40 6.10
CA TYR A 18 1.91 4.64 5.64
C TYR A 18 2.38 3.44 4.83
N GLY A 19 1.68 2.34 5.03
CA GLY A 19 1.94 1.08 4.34
C GLY A 19 0.65 0.44 3.85
N ILE A 20 0.82 -0.59 3.05
CA ILE A 20 -0.25 -1.40 2.48
C ILE A 20 -0.19 -2.82 3.05
N ARG A 21 -1.35 -3.33 3.46
CA ARG A 21 -1.55 -4.71 3.89
C ARG A 21 -2.51 -5.40 2.94
N CYS A 22 -2.09 -6.49 2.30
CA CYS A 22 -2.95 -7.32 1.44
C CYS A 22 -2.78 -8.79 1.85
N GLY A 23 -3.76 -9.36 2.55
CA GLY A 23 -3.62 -10.70 3.13
C GLY A 23 -2.46 -10.79 4.12
N ASP A 24 -1.46 -11.63 3.81
CA ASP A 24 -0.25 -11.82 4.60
C ASP A 24 0.92 -10.89 4.19
N VAL A 25 0.73 -10.07 3.15
CA VAL A 25 1.76 -9.13 2.70
C VAL A 25 1.60 -7.79 3.39
N TYR A 26 2.71 -7.27 3.93
CA TYR A 26 2.80 -5.97 4.58
C TYR A 26 4.00 -5.21 4.01
N LYS A 27 3.78 -3.99 3.54
CA LYS A 27 4.85 -3.12 3.02
C LYS A 27 4.66 -1.67 3.46
N LEU A 28 5.70 -1.08 4.03
CA LEU A 28 5.79 0.37 4.26
C LEU A 28 6.24 1.05 2.96
N LEU A 29 5.56 2.14 2.57
CA LEU A 29 5.73 2.74 1.24
C LEU A 29 6.11 4.22 1.29
N SER A 30 5.38 5.03 2.06
CA SER A 30 5.48 6.49 1.93
C SER A 30 5.05 7.23 3.19
N HIS A 31 5.54 8.46 3.36
CA HIS A 31 5.03 9.42 4.35
C HIS A 31 3.76 10.15 3.87
N ASP A 32 3.36 9.95 2.62
CA ASP A 32 2.16 10.53 2.01
C ASP A 32 1.06 9.46 1.96
N SER A 33 0.02 9.66 2.78
CA SER A 33 -1.14 8.75 2.85
C SER A 33 -1.94 8.72 1.56
N ASP A 34 -2.03 9.83 0.83
CA ASP A 34 -2.85 9.93 -0.38
C ASP A 34 -2.22 9.10 -1.50
N LYS A 35 -0.88 9.06 -1.58
CA LYS A 35 -0.17 8.15 -2.48
C LYS A 35 -0.46 6.69 -2.17
N VAL A 36 -0.38 6.30 -0.90
CA VAL A 36 -0.65 4.91 -0.49
C VAL A 36 -2.12 4.54 -0.75
N GLN A 37 -3.04 5.48 -0.53
CA GLN A 37 -4.46 5.26 -0.82
C GLN A 37 -4.72 5.00 -2.31
N ARG A 38 -4.07 5.72 -3.23
CA ARG A 38 -4.21 5.46 -4.68
C ARG A 38 -3.76 4.06 -5.07
N ILE A 39 -2.67 3.58 -4.49
CA ILE A 39 -2.18 2.20 -4.69
C ILE A 39 -3.24 1.20 -4.21
N ILE A 40 -3.83 1.43 -3.03
CA ILE A 40 -4.88 0.58 -2.48
C ILE A 40 -6.12 0.57 -3.37
N ASP A 41 -6.55 1.74 -3.84
CA ASP A 41 -7.73 1.85 -4.72
C ASP A 41 -7.51 1.08 -6.03
N LYS A 42 -6.31 1.15 -6.61
CA LYS A 42 -5.92 0.32 -7.77
C LYS A 42 -5.93 -1.17 -7.44
N CYS A 43 -5.36 -1.57 -6.31
CA CYS A 43 -5.34 -2.97 -5.87
C CYS A 43 -6.76 -3.52 -5.66
N ASN A 44 -7.67 -2.70 -5.14
CA ASN A 44 -9.02 -3.11 -4.80
C ASN A 44 -10.03 -2.94 -5.93
N PHE A 45 -9.65 -2.31 -7.05
CA PHE A 45 -10.57 -1.97 -8.15
C PHE A 45 -11.38 -3.17 -8.68
N TYR A 46 -10.80 -4.37 -8.67
CA TYR A 46 -11.44 -5.62 -9.10
C TYR A 46 -11.82 -6.58 -7.95
N GLY A 47 -11.95 -6.08 -6.72
CA GLY A 47 -12.24 -6.89 -5.53
C GLY A 47 -10.98 -7.49 -4.88
N GLY A 48 -9.87 -6.75 -4.97
CA GLY A 48 -8.57 -7.14 -4.42
C GLY A 48 -7.56 -7.58 -5.47
N ILE A 49 -6.35 -7.89 -5.01
CA ILE A 49 -5.20 -8.20 -5.87
C ILE A 49 -4.58 -9.55 -5.49
N ASP A 50 -3.95 -10.21 -6.46
CA ASP A 50 -2.99 -11.28 -6.15
C ASP A 50 -1.67 -10.64 -5.69
N PRO A 51 -1.13 -10.97 -4.50
CA PRO A 51 0.08 -10.33 -4.00
C PRO A 51 1.30 -10.39 -4.93
N ILE A 52 1.34 -11.33 -5.90
CA ILE A 52 2.40 -11.36 -6.91
C ILE A 52 2.42 -10.09 -7.79
N HIS A 53 1.27 -9.46 -8.01
CA HIS A 53 1.11 -8.25 -8.83
C HIS A 53 1.20 -6.95 -8.01
N LEU A 54 1.33 -7.06 -6.69
CA LEU A 54 1.35 -5.90 -5.81
C LEU A 54 2.57 -5.00 -6.07
N ASN A 55 3.74 -5.59 -6.33
CA ASN A 55 4.95 -4.82 -6.60
C ASN A 55 4.84 -4.04 -7.91
N ASP A 56 4.24 -4.63 -8.95
CA ASP A 56 4.07 -3.98 -10.25
C ASP A 56 3.25 -2.68 -10.11
N ILE A 57 2.19 -2.70 -9.30
CA ILE A 57 1.38 -1.50 -9.05
C ILE A 57 2.12 -0.48 -8.18
N ILE A 58 2.87 -0.95 -7.18
CA ILE A 58 3.66 -0.06 -6.32
C ILE A 58 4.72 0.67 -7.14
N GLU A 59 5.43 -0.04 -8.01
CA GLU A 59 6.45 0.55 -8.90
C GLU A 59 5.82 1.57 -9.85
N ASP A 60 4.69 1.26 -10.48
CA ASP A 60 3.95 2.16 -11.37
C ASP A 60 3.50 3.48 -10.70
N GLU A 61 3.14 3.46 -9.42
CA GLU A 61 2.66 4.64 -8.68
C GLU A 61 3.76 5.40 -7.93
N MET A 62 4.95 4.82 -7.80
CA MET A 62 6.07 5.42 -7.05
C MET A 62 7.13 6.11 -7.93
N ASP A 63 7.09 5.93 -9.25
CA ASP A 63 7.92 6.65 -10.23
C ASP A 63 7.53 8.14 -10.42
#